data_AF-Q4D1U3-F1
#
_entry.id   AF-Q4D1U3-F1
#
_cell.length_a   1.000
_cell.length_b   1.000
_cell.length_c   1.000
_cell.angle_alpha   90.00
_cell.angle_beta   90.00
_cell.angle_gamma   90.00
#
_symmetry.space_group_name_H-M   'P 1'
#
loop_
_entity.id
_entity.type
_entity.pdbx_description
1 polymer ?
#
loop_
_entity_poly.entity_id
_entity_poly.type
_entity_poly.pdbx_seq_one_letter_code
_entity_poly.pdbx_strand_id
1 'polypeptide(L)'
;EPEFVKLRQQAKIFSFQRQYGAGVKMISQSTGLTQDQVRNLIEKERETYHGVDAFNSMVALSANNFDASIQDGSRNVRGHQFFKGMFPVITGSRYVFTESDVPEGIMREKSLSAKSTNFSPTHLKNYPVQGFAGEIVQIMLGMLWRHFLRNNNYNGLAVLTNTVHDCVWIDCHADIFLQVAYEVETIMSNVREVLNRLYPEMNITVDFPCDVVAGENMGALRPIVREEML
;
A
#
# COMPACT_ATOMS: atom_id res chain seq x y z
N GLU A 1 -6.50 8.03 -28.92
CA GLU A 1 -5.30 8.87 -29.10
C GLU A 1 -4.05 8.17 -28.53
N PRO A 2 -3.13 7.69 -29.38
CA PRO A 2 -1.94 6.95 -28.95
C PRO A 2 -0.98 7.74 -28.03
N GLU A 3 -0.94 9.06 -28.18
CA GLU A 3 -0.03 9.93 -27.42
C GLU A 3 -0.36 9.95 -25.92
N PHE A 4 -1.63 10.17 -25.56
CA PHE A 4 -2.05 10.16 -24.15
C PHE A 4 -1.85 8.79 -23.48
N VAL A 5 -2.00 7.70 -24.24
CA VAL A 5 -1.70 6.34 -23.73
C VAL A 5 -0.23 6.23 -23.36
N LYS A 6 0.68 6.71 -24.23
CA LYS A 6 2.12 6.72 -23.96
C LYS A 6 2.47 7.59 -22.75
N LEU A 7 1.92 8.80 -22.66
CA LEU A 7 2.14 9.70 -21.52
C LEU A 7 1.65 9.09 -20.20
N ARG A 8 0.48 8.45 -20.21
CA ARG A 8 -0.06 7.73 -19.04
C ARG A 8 0.85 6.59 -18.61
N GLN A 9 1.39 5.83 -19.57
CA GLN A 9 2.32 4.74 -19.26
C GLN A 9 3.62 5.28 -18.64
N GLN A 10 4.18 6.36 -19.19
CA GLN A 10 5.37 7.01 -18.65
C GLN A 10 5.14 7.54 -17.22
N ALA A 11 4.01 8.22 -16.99
CA ALA A 11 3.62 8.72 -15.67
C ALA A 11 3.44 7.59 -14.64
N LYS A 12 2.82 6.48 -15.05
CA LYS A 12 2.65 5.28 -14.20
C LYS A 12 4.00 4.67 -13.80
N ILE A 13 4.91 4.48 -14.76
CA ILE A 13 6.25 3.93 -14.50
C ILE A 13 7.04 4.87 -13.59
N PHE A 14 7.00 6.18 -13.85
CA PHE A 14 7.63 7.20 -13.00
C PHE A 14 7.15 7.08 -11.55
N SER A 15 5.83 7.17 -11.33
CA SER A 15 5.23 7.19 -10.00
C SER A 15 5.55 5.91 -9.22
N PHE A 16 5.41 4.75 -9.86
CA PHE A 16 5.75 3.46 -9.24
C PHE A 16 7.22 3.44 -8.83
N GLN A 17 8.15 3.68 -9.75
CA GLN A 17 9.58 3.62 -9.45
C GLN A 17 10.01 4.62 -8.37
N ARG A 18 9.38 5.81 -8.35
CA ARG A 18 9.61 6.84 -7.35
C ARG A 18 9.18 6.41 -5.95
N GLN A 19 8.03 5.74 -5.84
CA GLN A 19 7.53 5.14 -4.59
C GLN A 19 8.54 4.12 -4.02
N TYR A 20 9.17 3.30 -4.86
CA TYR A 20 10.23 2.36 -4.45
C TYR A 20 11.61 3.02 -4.25
N GLY A 21 11.73 4.33 -4.45
CA GLY A 21 12.95 5.09 -4.21
C GLY A 21 13.96 5.09 -5.36
N ALA A 22 13.57 4.70 -6.58
CA ALA A 22 14.47 4.71 -7.74
C ALA A 22 15.05 6.10 -8.01
N GLY A 23 16.33 6.14 -8.41
CA GLY A 23 17.03 7.38 -8.76
C GLY A 23 16.73 7.88 -10.18
N VAL A 24 17.07 9.14 -10.45
CA VAL A 24 16.83 9.83 -11.74
C VAL A 24 17.29 9.02 -12.94
N LYS A 25 18.50 8.42 -12.86
CA LYS A 25 19.08 7.63 -13.96
C LYS A 25 18.23 6.41 -14.32
N MET A 26 17.77 5.66 -13.31
CA MET A 26 16.97 4.45 -13.51
C MET A 26 15.59 4.77 -14.08
N ILE A 27 14.99 5.85 -13.59
CA ILE A 27 13.68 6.34 -14.07
C ILE A 27 13.78 6.82 -15.51
N SER A 28 14.82 7.59 -15.85
CA SER A 28 15.08 8.05 -17.22
C SER A 28 15.21 6.88 -18.19
N GLN A 29 15.96 5.84 -17.81
CA GLN A 29 16.11 4.62 -18.63
C GLN A 29 14.78 3.86 -18.82
N SER A 30 13.95 3.77 -17.78
CA SER A 30 12.71 2.99 -17.82
C SER A 30 11.55 3.70 -18.51
N THR A 31 11.54 5.03 -18.49
CA THR A 31 10.46 5.86 -19.07
C THR A 31 10.81 6.42 -20.45
N GLY A 32 12.10 6.47 -20.79
CA GLY A 32 12.62 7.18 -21.97
C GLY A 32 12.61 8.71 -21.84
N LEU A 33 12.28 9.25 -20.66
CA LEU A 33 12.36 10.68 -20.37
C LEU A 33 13.82 11.11 -20.15
N THR A 34 14.14 12.37 -20.43
CA THR A 34 15.46 12.92 -20.10
C THR A 34 15.62 13.03 -18.58
N GLN A 35 16.87 13.03 -18.08
CA GLN A 35 17.12 13.18 -16.65
C GLN A 35 16.58 14.51 -16.10
N ASP A 36 16.57 15.58 -16.91
CA ASP A 36 16.02 16.88 -16.51
C ASP A 36 14.50 16.85 -16.40
N GLN A 37 13.81 16.19 -17.34
CA GLN A 37 12.37 15.95 -17.22
C GLN A 37 12.05 15.16 -15.95
N VAL A 38 12.82 14.12 -15.64
CA VAL A 38 12.65 13.33 -14.42
C VAL A 38 12.90 14.17 -13.17
N ARG A 39 13.94 15.03 -13.14
CA ARG A 39 14.20 15.95 -12.02
C ARG A 39 13.02 16.91 -11.78
N ASN A 40 12.48 17.49 -12.86
CA ASN A 40 11.32 18.37 -12.78
C ASN A 40 10.07 17.63 -12.25
N LEU A 41 9.83 16.39 -12.70
CA LEU A 41 8.73 15.56 -12.15
C LEU A 41 8.91 15.28 -10.64
N ILE A 42 10.14 15.01 -10.19
CA ILE A 42 10.44 14.79 -8.76
C ILE A 42 10.19 16.08 -7.95
N GLU A 43 10.61 17.23 -8.47
CA GLU A 43 10.39 18.52 -7.83
C GLU A 43 8.89 18.84 -7.71
N LYS A 44 8.13 18.66 -8.79
CA LYS A 44 6.67 18.84 -8.80
C LYS A 44 5.94 17.88 -7.88
N GLU A 45 6.38 16.62 -7.81
CA GLU A 45 5.83 15.63 -6.87
C GLU A 45 6.05 16.08 -5.42
N ARG A 46 7.25 16.59 -5.08
CA ARG A 46 7.55 17.10 -3.74
C ARG A 46 6.73 18.31 -3.35
N GLU A 47 6.51 19.23 -4.29
CA GLU A 47 5.63 20.38 -4.08
C GLU A 47 4.18 19.93 -3.83
N THR A 48 3.70 18.99 -4.64
CA THR A 48 2.31 18.51 -4.57
C THR A 48 2.05 17.66 -3.33
N TYR A 49 2.99 16.80 -2.96
CA TYR A 49 2.85 15.78 -1.91
C TYR A 49 3.92 15.90 -0.82
N HIS A 50 4.14 17.12 -0.31
CA HIS A 50 5.17 17.41 0.71
C HIS A 50 5.10 16.50 1.94
N GLY A 51 3.90 16.07 2.35
CA GLY A 51 3.70 15.14 3.46
C GLY A 51 4.36 13.78 3.29
N VAL A 52 4.61 13.34 2.04
CA VAL A 52 5.25 12.05 1.75
C VAL A 52 6.73 12.05 2.16
N ASP A 53 7.46 13.13 1.88
CA ASP A 53 8.88 13.24 2.26
C ASP A 53 9.03 13.41 3.78
N ALA A 54 8.11 14.12 4.43
CA ALA A 54 8.04 14.20 5.89
C ALA A 54 7.79 12.82 6.53
N PHE A 55 6.82 12.07 6.00
CA PHE A 55 6.53 10.71 6.46
C PHE A 55 7.72 9.76 6.26
N ASN A 56 8.34 9.75 5.07
CA ASN A 56 9.51 8.92 4.80
C ASN A 56 10.68 9.23 5.76
N SER A 57 10.87 10.51 6.08
CA SER A 57 11.91 10.94 7.03
C SER A 57 11.59 10.48 8.46
N MET A 58 10.32 10.53 8.87
CA MET A 58 9.85 10.01 10.16
C MET A 58 10.09 8.50 10.29
N VAL A 59 9.75 7.72 9.27
CA VAL A 59 9.99 6.27 9.25
C VAL A 59 11.49 5.98 9.35
N ALA A 60 12.31 6.68 8.57
CA ALA A 60 13.76 6.51 8.61
C ALA A 60 14.33 6.88 9.99
N LEU A 61 13.87 7.95 10.61
CA LEU A 61 14.30 8.35 11.95
C LEU A 61 13.93 7.29 13.00
N SER A 62 12.69 6.78 12.95
CA SER A 62 12.22 5.73 13.85
C SER A 62 13.03 4.44 13.69
N ALA A 63 13.30 4.02 12.45
CA ALA A 63 14.10 2.83 12.18
C ALA A 63 15.56 2.98 12.62
N ASN A 64 16.13 4.20 12.55
CA ASN A 64 17.48 4.46 13.03
C ASN A 64 17.57 4.62 14.55
N ASN A 65 16.44 4.73 15.25
CA ASN A 65 16.44 4.78 16.71
C ASN A 65 16.78 3.38 17.26
N PHE A 66 17.87 3.28 18.00
CA PHE A 66 18.35 2.00 18.50
C PHE A 66 17.45 1.47 19.61
N ASP A 67 16.91 0.28 19.39
CA ASP A 67 16.16 -0.48 20.39
C ASP A 67 16.89 -1.80 20.65
N ALA A 68 17.46 -1.96 21.84
CA ALA A 68 18.21 -3.15 22.23
C ALA A 68 17.33 -4.42 22.24
N SER A 69 16.01 -4.28 22.47
CA SER A 69 15.10 -5.42 22.66
C SER A 69 14.83 -6.23 21.39
N ILE A 70 15.07 -5.64 20.22
CA ILE A 70 14.83 -6.28 18.92
C ILE A 70 16.12 -6.76 18.23
N GLN A 71 17.29 -6.54 18.83
CA GLN A 71 18.57 -6.95 18.25
C GLN A 71 18.84 -8.44 18.50
N ASP A 72 19.44 -9.14 17.54
CA ASP A 72 19.79 -10.56 17.65
C ASP A 72 21.30 -10.85 17.56
N GLY A 73 22.13 -9.82 17.42
CA GLY A 73 23.58 -9.95 17.33
C GLY A 73 24.10 -10.55 16.02
N SER A 74 23.24 -10.73 15.00
CA SER A 74 23.65 -11.22 13.68
C SER A 74 24.64 -10.27 13.01
N ARG A 75 25.64 -10.84 12.32
CA ARG A 75 26.74 -10.10 11.68
C ARG A 75 26.96 -10.56 10.25
N ASN A 76 27.46 -9.65 9.42
CA ASN A 76 27.92 -10.00 8.08
C ASN A 76 29.34 -10.56 8.08
N VAL A 77 29.82 -10.92 6.89
CA VAL A 77 31.16 -11.47 6.65
C VAL A 77 32.31 -10.53 7.04
N ARG A 78 32.06 -9.21 7.13
CA ARG A 78 33.03 -8.20 7.58
C ARG A 78 32.98 -7.97 9.09
N GLY A 79 32.15 -8.71 9.82
CA GLY A 79 31.98 -8.61 11.27
C GLY A 79 31.09 -7.47 11.75
N HIS A 80 30.50 -6.69 10.84
CA HIS A 80 29.54 -5.63 11.18
C HIS A 80 28.19 -6.25 11.54
N GLN A 81 27.58 -5.77 12.62
CA GLN A 81 26.27 -6.23 13.07
C GLN A 81 25.16 -5.67 12.17
N PHE A 82 24.19 -6.51 11.83
CA PHE A 82 22.93 -6.07 11.24
C PHE A 82 22.04 -5.51 12.33
N PHE A 83 21.77 -4.20 12.29
CA PHE A 83 20.84 -3.58 13.21
C PHE A 83 19.41 -3.81 12.76
N LYS A 84 18.50 -3.95 13.74
CA LYS A 84 17.07 -3.87 13.51
C LYS A 84 16.52 -2.54 13.98
N GLY A 85 15.64 -1.98 13.18
CA GLY A 85 14.90 -0.75 13.45
C GLY A 85 13.41 -1.04 13.47
N MET A 86 12.62 -0.16 14.11
CA MET A 86 11.17 -0.35 14.19
C MET A 86 10.44 0.97 13.92
N PHE A 87 9.34 0.88 13.16
CA PHE A 87 8.38 1.96 12.99
C PHE A 87 7.01 1.50 13.52
N PRO A 88 6.51 2.10 14.62
CA PRO A 88 5.19 1.79 15.15
C PRO A 88 4.11 2.55 14.38
N VAL A 89 2.97 1.91 14.17
CA VAL A 89 1.76 2.52 13.61
C VAL A 89 0.75 2.70 14.74
N ILE A 90 -0.08 3.73 14.64
CA ILE A 90 -1.15 4.00 15.61
C ILE A 90 -2.13 2.83 15.79
N THR A 91 -2.27 1.97 14.78
CA THR A 91 -3.08 0.76 14.85
C THR A 91 -2.52 -0.34 15.75
N GLY A 92 -1.29 -0.16 16.25
CA GLY A 92 -0.57 -1.16 17.03
C GLY A 92 0.35 -2.05 16.20
N SER A 93 0.21 -2.05 14.88
CA SER A 93 1.14 -2.71 13.95
C SER A 93 2.56 -2.14 14.10
N ARG A 94 3.56 -3.01 13.94
CA ARG A 94 4.98 -2.64 14.02
C ARG A 94 5.72 -3.14 12.79
N TYR A 95 6.36 -2.23 12.06
CA TYR A 95 7.22 -2.59 10.94
C TYR A 95 8.65 -2.66 11.40
N VAL A 96 9.23 -3.86 11.35
CA VAL A 96 10.63 -4.09 11.68
C VAL A 96 11.46 -4.11 10.42
N PHE A 97 12.53 -3.33 10.42
CA PHE A 97 13.52 -3.27 9.35
C PHE A 97 14.79 -3.95 9.84
N THR A 98 15.43 -4.73 8.98
CA THR A 98 16.76 -5.28 9.24
C THR A 98 17.71 -4.66 8.24
N GLU A 99 18.87 -4.21 8.71
CA GLU A 99 19.92 -3.78 7.81
C GLU A 99 20.37 -4.93 6.90
N SER A 100 20.76 -4.59 5.68
CA SER A 100 21.39 -5.52 4.75
C SER A 100 22.78 -5.03 4.39
N ASP A 101 23.58 -5.88 3.76
CA ASP A 101 24.88 -5.45 3.25
C ASP A 101 24.74 -4.30 2.25
N VAL A 102 25.64 -3.33 2.36
CA VAL A 102 25.77 -2.26 1.39
C VAL A 102 26.35 -2.85 0.10
N PRO A 103 25.73 -2.61 -1.07
CA PRO A 103 26.25 -3.11 -2.34
C PRO A 103 27.72 -2.71 -2.58
N GLU A 104 28.54 -3.64 -3.08
CA GLU A 104 29.98 -3.43 -3.25
C GLU A 104 30.33 -2.16 -4.04
N GLY A 105 29.54 -1.82 -5.06
CA GLY A 105 29.74 -0.61 -5.86
C GLY A 105 29.73 0.67 -5.03
N ILE A 106 28.86 0.76 -4.02
CA ILE A 106 28.76 1.90 -3.09
C ILE A 106 29.85 1.83 -2.03
N MET A 107 30.26 0.62 -1.62
CA MET A 107 31.34 0.45 -0.65
C MET A 107 32.71 0.90 -1.16
N ARG A 108 33.00 0.75 -2.46
CA ARG A 108 34.30 1.17 -3.04
C ARG A 108 34.58 2.66 -2.89
N GLU A 109 33.52 3.47 -2.78
CA GLU A 109 33.61 4.92 -2.57
C GLU A 109 33.74 5.30 -1.08
N LYS A 110 33.48 4.37 -0.16
CA LYS A 110 33.54 4.61 1.29
C LYS A 110 34.88 4.15 1.87
N SER A 111 35.31 4.83 2.93
CA SER A 111 36.48 4.41 3.71
C SER A 111 36.32 2.96 4.21
N LEU A 112 37.44 2.23 4.34
CA LEU A 112 37.45 0.83 4.80
C LEU A 112 36.73 0.62 6.15
N SER A 113 36.76 1.63 7.02
CA SER A 113 36.09 1.68 8.34
C SER A 113 34.60 1.99 8.28
N ALA A 114 34.04 2.32 7.13
CA ALA A 114 32.62 2.61 7.01
C ALA A 114 31.80 1.34 7.25
N LYS A 115 30.73 1.50 8.05
CA LYS A 115 29.72 0.47 8.29
C LYS A 115 29.26 -0.12 6.96
N SER A 116 29.38 -1.42 6.80
CA SER A 116 29.04 -2.13 5.56
C SER A 116 27.62 -2.67 5.54
N THR A 117 26.79 -2.26 6.50
CA THR A 117 25.36 -2.58 6.58
C THR A 117 24.56 -1.29 6.62
N ASN A 118 23.35 -1.29 6.06
CA ASN A 118 22.44 -0.15 6.11
C ASN A 118 20.98 -0.60 5.93
N PHE A 119 20.03 0.21 6.38
CA PHE A 119 18.63 -0.01 6.06
C PHE A 119 18.38 0.28 4.58
N SER A 120 17.61 -0.59 3.93
CA SER A 120 17.18 -0.40 2.54
C SER A 120 16.21 0.78 2.45
N PRO A 121 16.52 1.85 1.70
CA PRO A 121 15.59 2.95 1.48
C PRO A 121 14.27 2.49 0.84
N THR A 122 14.33 1.45 0.01
CA THR A 122 13.16 0.83 -0.60
C THR A 122 12.26 0.18 0.45
N HIS A 123 12.82 -0.53 1.44
CA HIS A 123 12.01 -1.15 2.49
C HIS A 123 11.39 -0.08 3.39
N LEU A 124 12.17 0.93 3.80
CA LEU A 124 11.69 2.04 4.63
C LEU A 124 10.48 2.77 4.01
N LYS A 125 10.50 2.97 2.69
CA LYS A 125 9.40 3.65 1.98
C LYS A 125 8.17 2.78 1.76
N ASN A 126 8.34 1.47 1.60
CA ASN A 126 7.26 0.58 1.17
C ASN A 126 6.56 -0.14 2.30
N TYR A 127 7.29 -0.70 3.27
CA TYR A 127 6.68 -1.60 4.25
C TYR A 127 5.57 -0.92 5.04
N PRO A 128 5.74 0.32 5.54
CA PRO A 128 4.66 0.98 6.25
C PRO A 128 3.43 1.24 5.40
N VAL A 129 3.63 1.67 4.14
CA VAL A 129 2.54 2.04 3.24
C VAL A 129 1.75 0.81 2.80
N GLN A 130 2.45 -0.23 2.34
CA GLN A 130 1.82 -1.46 1.86
C GLN A 130 1.21 -2.27 3.01
N GLY A 131 1.91 -2.34 4.14
CA GLY A 131 1.39 -3.01 5.32
C GLY A 131 0.11 -2.33 5.82
N PHE A 132 0.09 -1.00 5.86
CA PHE A 132 -1.10 -0.27 6.31
C PHE A 132 -2.25 -0.40 5.31
N ALA A 133 -1.98 -0.36 4.00
CA ALA A 133 -2.98 -0.65 2.99
C ALA A 133 -3.58 -2.06 3.15
N GLY A 134 -2.74 -3.06 3.43
CA GLY A 134 -3.20 -4.42 3.76
C GLY A 134 -4.06 -4.45 5.03
N GLU A 135 -3.69 -3.68 6.05
CA GLU A 135 -4.45 -3.58 7.29
C GLU A 135 -5.86 -2.98 7.07
N ILE A 136 -5.96 -1.92 6.26
CA ILE A 136 -7.24 -1.32 5.87
C ILE A 136 -8.16 -2.39 5.26
N VAL A 137 -7.65 -3.17 4.30
CA VAL A 137 -8.41 -4.26 3.68
C VAL A 137 -8.89 -5.26 4.75
N GLN A 138 -8.01 -5.70 5.65
CA GLN A 138 -8.37 -6.68 6.69
C GLN A 138 -9.44 -6.15 7.66
N ILE A 139 -9.37 -4.86 8.03
CA ILE A 139 -10.39 -4.21 8.86
C ILE A 139 -11.76 -4.27 8.16
N MET A 140 -11.80 -3.92 6.87
CA MET A 140 -13.05 -3.91 6.09
C MET A 140 -13.58 -5.32 5.81
N LEU A 141 -12.71 -6.29 5.56
CA LEU A 141 -13.09 -7.71 5.50
C LEU A 141 -13.70 -8.18 6.82
N GLY A 142 -13.15 -7.74 7.95
CA GLY A 142 -13.75 -8.00 9.26
C GLY A 142 -15.15 -7.39 9.40
N MET A 143 -15.39 -6.20 8.84
CA MET A 143 -16.73 -5.57 8.80
C MET A 143 -17.70 -6.38 7.95
N LEU A 144 -17.31 -6.77 6.73
CA LEU A 144 -18.11 -7.61 5.84
C LEU A 144 -18.42 -8.97 6.46
N TRP A 145 -17.43 -9.65 7.01
CA TRP A 145 -17.62 -10.97 7.63
C TRP A 145 -18.62 -10.92 8.78
N ARG A 146 -18.52 -9.91 9.67
CA ARG A 146 -19.49 -9.72 10.75
C ARG A 146 -20.89 -9.41 10.21
N HIS A 147 -21.00 -8.68 9.10
CA HIS A 147 -22.29 -8.41 8.45
C HIS A 147 -22.92 -9.69 7.90
N PHE A 148 -22.16 -10.51 7.18
CA PHE A 148 -22.63 -11.80 6.64
C PHE A 148 -23.06 -12.74 7.76
N LEU A 149 -22.28 -12.85 8.85
CA LEU A 149 -22.66 -13.65 10.01
C LEU A 149 -23.95 -13.18 10.68
N ARG A 150 -24.13 -11.87 10.86
CA ARG A 150 -25.35 -11.31 11.45
C ARG A 150 -26.60 -11.61 10.62
N ASN A 151 -26.44 -11.72 9.31
CA ASN A 151 -27.51 -12.06 8.37
C ASN A 151 -27.60 -13.57 8.09
N ASN A 152 -26.91 -14.42 8.86
CA ASN A 152 -26.86 -15.88 8.63
C ASN A 152 -26.50 -16.23 7.17
N ASN A 153 -25.52 -15.52 6.59
CA ASN A 153 -25.16 -15.64 5.18
C ASN A 153 -26.38 -15.49 4.25
N TYR A 154 -27.27 -14.55 4.60
CA TYR A 154 -28.55 -14.32 3.92
C TYR A 154 -29.39 -15.59 3.85
N ASN A 155 -29.51 -16.28 4.99
CA ASN A 155 -30.12 -17.61 5.10
C ASN A 155 -29.48 -18.67 4.19
N GLY A 156 -28.16 -18.60 4.02
CA GLY A 156 -27.39 -19.47 3.12
C GLY A 156 -27.47 -19.10 1.64
N LEU A 157 -28.07 -17.96 1.29
CA LEU A 157 -28.18 -17.51 -0.10
C LEU A 157 -26.99 -16.67 -0.58
N ALA A 158 -26.08 -16.23 0.30
CA ALA A 158 -24.83 -15.58 -0.10
C ALA A 158 -23.65 -15.91 0.81
N VAL A 159 -22.46 -16.03 0.22
CA VAL A 159 -21.23 -16.41 0.93
C VAL A 159 -20.03 -15.61 0.41
N LEU A 160 -19.17 -15.17 1.33
CA LEU A 160 -17.86 -14.62 1.00
C LEU A 160 -16.94 -15.76 0.55
N THR A 161 -16.42 -15.72 -0.68
CA THR A 161 -15.68 -16.85 -1.28
C THR A 161 -14.17 -16.64 -1.32
N ASN A 162 -13.71 -15.43 -1.65
CA ASN A 162 -12.28 -15.13 -1.78
C ASN A 162 -11.99 -13.63 -1.67
N THR A 163 -10.72 -13.26 -1.49
CA THR A 163 -10.25 -11.88 -1.47
C THR A 163 -8.93 -11.77 -2.22
N VAL A 164 -8.77 -10.78 -3.09
CA VAL A 164 -7.53 -10.51 -3.81
C VAL A 164 -7.23 -9.01 -3.70
N HIS A 165 -6.18 -8.64 -2.98
CA HIS A 165 -5.87 -7.24 -2.67
C HIS A 165 -7.07 -6.52 -2.06
N ASP A 166 -7.62 -5.52 -2.76
CA ASP A 166 -8.78 -4.73 -2.39
C ASP A 166 -10.11 -5.28 -2.96
N CYS A 167 -10.07 -6.39 -3.69
CA CYS A 167 -11.24 -7.05 -4.28
C CYS A 167 -11.77 -8.17 -3.39
N VAL A 168 -13.09 -8.23 -3.23
CA VAL A 168 -13.81 -9.27 -2.48
C VAL A 168 -14.75 -10.01 -3.44
N TRP A 169 -14.70 -11.34 -3.38
CA TRP A 169 -15.54 -12.23 -4.18
C TRP A 169 -16.66 -12.80 -3.35
N ILE A 170 -17.86 -12.77 -3.91
CA ILE A 170 -19.09 -13.18 -3.24
C ILE A 170 -19.88 -14.04 -4.21
N ASP A 171 -20.31 -15.19 -3.75
CA ASP A 171 -21.27 -16.04 -4.45
C ASP A 171 -22.64 -15.84 -3.81
N CYS A 172 -23.67 -15.61 -4.61
CA CYS A 172 -24.99 -15.28 -4.11
C CYS A 172 -26.13 -15.64 -5.07
N HIS A 173 -27.31 -15.93 -4.52
CA HIS A 173 -28.50 -16.24 -5.29
C HIS A 173 -29.06 -14.99 -5.99
N ALA A 174 -29.63 -15.17 -7.19
CA ALA A 174 -30.19 -14.08 -8.01
C ALA A 174 -31.33 -13.32 -7.32
N ASP A 175 -32.01 -13.92 -6.35
CA ASP A 175 -33.09 -13.24 -5.61
C ASP A 175 -32.57 -12.17 -4.63
N ILE A 176 -31.30 -12.25 -4.23
CA ILE A 176 -30.72 -11.39 -3.19
C ILE A 176 -29.47 -10.64 -3.66
N PHE A 177 -28.98 -10.85 -4.89
CA PHE A 177 -27.71 -10.26 -5.35
C PHE A 177 -27.72 -8.73 -5.31
N LEU A 178 -28.85 -8.08 -5.62
CA LEU A 178 -28.95 -6.61 -5.57
C LEU A 178 -28.84 -6.09 -4.14
N GLN A 179 -29.47 -6.77 -3.18
CA GLN A 179 -29.35 -6.43 -1.76
C GLN A 179 -27.90 -6.60 -1.28
N VAL A 180 -27.30 -7.75 -1.57
CA VAL A 180 -25.91 -8.05 -1.21
C VAL A 180 -24.97 -7.03 -1.83
N ALA A 181 -25.12 -6.72 -3.12
CA ALA A 181 -24.29 -5.73 -3.82
C ALA A 181 -24.38 -4.35 -3.17
N TYR A 182 -25.60 -3.88 -2.86
CA TYR A 182 -25.81 -2.59 -2.21
C TYR A 182 -25.17 -2.53 -0.81
N GLU A 183 -25.38 -3.56 0.01
CA GLU A 183 -24.83 -3.60 1.37
C GLU A 183 -23.31 -3.72 1.37
N VAL A 184 -22.74 -4.52 0.45
CA VAL A 184 -21.29 -4.68 0.30
C VAL A 184 -20.63 -3.39 -0.18
N GLU A 185 -21.19 -2.73 -1.20
CA GLU A 185 -20.71 -1.44 -1.68
C GLU A 185 -20.71 -0.40 -0.56
N THR A 186 -21.81 -0.36 0.21
CA THR A 186 -21.97 0.57 1.33
C THR A 186 -20.90 0.31 2.40
N ILE A 187 -20.69 -0.95 2.79
CA ILE A 187 -19.69 -1.31 3.79
C ILE A 187 -18.28 -0.99 3.27
N MET A 188 -17.94 -1.43 2.07
CA MET A 188 -16.59 -1.29 1.51
C MET A 188 -16.24 0.16 1.17
N SER A 189 -17.22 1.01 0.85
CA SER A 189 -16.99 2.43 0.63
C SER A 189 -16.83 3.22 1.93
N ASN A 190 -17.18 2.63 3.08
CA ASN A 190 -17.20 3.32 4.37
C ASN A 190 -15.88 3.25 5.16
N VAL A 191 -14.75 3.04 4.46
CA VAL A 191 -13.41 2.93 5.05
C VAL A 191 -13.09 4.10 5.97
N ARG A 192 -13.33 5.33 5.50
CA ARG A 192 -13.03 6.56 6.24
C ARG A 192 -13.74 6.61 7.59
N GLU A 193 -15.04 6.34 7.62
CA GLU A 193 -15.81 6.38 8.88
C GLU A 193 -15.33 5.27 9.83
N VAL A 194 -15.11 4.06 9.31
CA VAL A 194 -14.66 2.92 10.12
C VAL A 194 -13.30 3.22 10.75
N LEU A 195 -12.33 3.70 9.97
CA LEU A 195 -10.99 4.00 10.47
C LEU A 195 -10.99 5.18 11.44
N ASN A 196 -11.72 6.27 11.16
CA ASN A 196 -11.83 7.39 12.10
C ASN A 196 -12.59 7.04 13.38
N ARG A 197 -13.48 6.05 13.35
CA ARG A 197 -14.13 5.54 14.56
C ARG A 197 -13.18 4.67 15.40
N LEU A 198 -12.37 3.84 14.76
CA LEU A 198 -11.42 2.94 15.44
C LEU A 198 -10.17 3.68 15.93
N TYR A 199 -9.71 4.66 15.14
CA TYR A 199 -8.48 5.42 15.34
C TYR A 199 -8.73 6.92 15.05
N PRO A 200 -9.46 7.64 15.92
CA PRO A 200 -9.86 9.03 15.69
C PRO A 200 -8.69 9.98 15.38
N GLU A 201 -7.51 9.69 15.92
CA GLU A 201 -6.31 10.50 15.74
C GLU A 201 -5.74 10.42 14.32
N MET A 202 -6.12 9.43 13.51
CA MET A 202 -5.72 9.37 12.10
C MET A 202 -6.34 10.52 11.29
N ASN A 203 -7.56 10.95 11.63
CA ASN A 203 -8.33 11.97 10.93
C ASN A 203 -8.27 11.82 9.40
N ILE A 204 -8.64 10.64 8.90
CA ILE A 204 -8.62 10.33 7.48
C ILE A 204 -9.66 11.21 6.77
N THR A 205 -9.20 11.95 5.75
CA THR A 205 -10.04 12.84 4.95
C THR A 205 -10.36 12.28 3.57
N VAL A 206 -9.57 11.32 3.09
CA VAL A 206 -9.70 10.72 1.75
C VAL A 206 -10.84 9.71 1.71
N ASP A 207 -11.55 9.69 0.58
CA ASP A 207 -12.61 8.73 0.27
C ASP A 207 -12.05 7.46 -0.38
N PHE A 208 -12.72 6.33 -0.14
CA PHE A 208 -12.36 5.02 -0.66
C PHE A 208 -13.54 4.43 -1.44
N PRO A 209 -13.81 4.89 -2.68
CA PRO A 209 -14.93 4.39 -3.46
C PRO A 209 -14.75 2.90 -3.76
N CYS A 210 -15.83 2.13 -3.71
CA CYS A 210 -15.86 0.72 -4.09
C CYS A 210 -16.78 0.54 -5.30
N ASP A 211 -16.26 -0.12 -6.35
CA ASP A 211 -17.05 -0.51 -7.52
C ASP A 211 -17.57 -1.94 -7.35
N VAL A 212 -18.85 -2.17 -7.69
CA VAL A 212 -19.46 -3.50 -7.65
C VAL A 212 -19.91 -3.95 -9.04
N VAL A 213 -19.51 -5.18 -9.38
CA VAL A 213 -19.89 -5.87 -10.62
C VAL A 213 -20.49 -7.22 -10.28
N ALA A 214 -21.43 -7.69 -11.11
CA ALA A 214 -22.09 -8.99 -10.93
C ALA A 214 -22.22 -9.72 -12.27
N GLY A 215 -22.36 -11.04 -12.22
CA GLY A 215 -22.52 -11.91 -13.37
C GLY A 215 -22.62 -13.37 -12.94
N GLU A 216 -23.12 -14.24 -13.83
CA GLU A 216 -23.29 -15.68 -13.56
C GLU A 216 -21.97 -16.41 -13.28
N ASN A 217 -20.85 -15.83 -13.70
CA ASN A 217 -19.50 -16.32 -13.46
C ASN A 217 -18.47 -15.18 -13.59
N MET A 218 -17.23 -15.44 -13.16
CA MET A 218 -16.15 -14.45 -13.18
C MET A 218 -15.86 -13.85 -14.56
N GLY A 219 -16.06 -14.61 -15.64
CA GLY A 219 -15.83 -14.14 -17.02
C GLY A 219 -16.96 -13.27 -17.57
N ALA A 220 -18.12 -13.27 -16.92
CA ALA A 220 -19.33 -12.58 -17.34
C ALA A 220 -19.68 -11.37 -16.46
N LEU A 221 -18.76 -10.92 -15.59
CA LEU A 221 -18.99 -9.76 -14.73
C LEU A 221 -19.29 -8.49 -15.55
N ARG A 222 -20.30 -7.75 -15.11
CA ARG A 222 -20.73 -6.47 -15.66
C ARG A 222 -21.04 -5.48 -14.53
N PRO A 223 -20.88 -4.18 -14.76
CA PRO A 223 -21.43 -3.16 -13.86
C PRO A 223 -22.93 -3.40 -13.63
N ILE A 224 -23.38 -3.29 -12.39
CA ILE A 224 -24.79 -3.42 -12.04
C ILE A 224 -25.50 -2.15 -12.51
N VAL A 225 -26.43 -2.27 -13.44
CA VAL A 225 -27.28 -1.15 -13.87
C VAL A 225 -28.36 -0.96 -12.81
N ARG A 226 -28.26 0.13 -12.04
CA ARG A 226 -29.33 0.55 -11.13
C ARG A 226 -30.28 1.42 -11.93
N GLU A 227 -31.51 0.98 -12.12
CA GLU A 227 -32.56 1.90 -12.55
C GLU A 227 -32.71 2.94 -11.44
N GLU A 228 -32.37 4.20 -11.74
CA GLU A 228 -32.69 5.31 -10.85
C GLU A 228 -34.21 5.31 -10.69
N MET A 229 -34.70 4.90 -9.51
CA MET A 229 -36.09 5.11 -9.15
C MET A 229 -36.30 6.63 -9.00
N LEU A 230 -36.78 7.25 -10.08
CA LEU A 230 -37.46 8.56 -10.08
C LEU A 230 -38.63 8.54 -9.08
#